data_AF-A0A177PCS9-F1
#
_entry.id   AF-A0A177PCS9-F1
#
_cell.length_a   1.000
_cell.length_b   1.000
_cell.length_c   1.000
_cell.angle_alpha   90.00
_cell.angle_beta   90.00
_cell.angle_gamma   90.00
#
_symmetry.space_group_name_H-M   'P 1'
#
loop_
_entity.id
_entity.type
_entity.pdbx_description
1 polymer ?
#
loop_
_entity_poly.entity_id
_entity_poly.type
_entity_poly.pdbx_seq_one_letter_code
_entity_poly.pdbx_strand_id
1 'polypeptide(L)'
;MEHRRLGRSGLACAPLVLGCHVFGWTADAAASCAILDAFVDRGFSLLDTADTYSTWVPGHSGGESETIIGDWLKATGKRDRVLIATKLGGAMPNVGKGLSRAHIIRSAEDSLRRLRTDRIDLYQAHFDDTATSFEETLEAFATLIQSGKVRAIGASNYSAPRLAEALAAARAHGLPLFSCLQPHYNLVTRAYYEGDLRRLCLEGDIGVIPFRALEAGFLTGKYRSMEDTVGAARGAVVAGILDERSLDILRELDRAAAQFRATPAQVAIAWLLAQPGVTAPIVSVTSVAQLTEIFGALTLTLDARTLMRLDMVSA
;
A
#
# COMPACT_ATOMS: atom_id res chain seq x y z
N MET A 1 -11.64 -15.00 -10.27
CA MET A 1 -10.47 -14.40 -9.59
C MET A 1 -10.54 -14.81 -8.13
N GLU A 2 -9.48 -15.36 -7.56
CA GLU A 2 -9.48 -15.74 -6.14
C GLU A 2 -9.43 -14.47 -5.28
N HIS A 3 -10.31 -14.36 -4.28
CA HIS A 3 -10.29 -13.26 -3.32
C HIS A 3 -9.63 -13.73 -2.03
N ARG A 4 -8.74 -12.91 -1.48
CA ARG A 4 -8.09 -13.12 -0.19
C ARG A 4 -8.74 -12.21 0.85
N ARG A 5 -9.01 -12.76 2.03
CA ARG A 5 -9.47 -11.98 3.18
C ARG A 5 -8.36 -11.04 3.62
N LEU A 6 -8.72 -9.81 3.95
CA LEU A 6 -7.80 -8.85 4.55
C LEU A 6 -7.79 -9.04 6.06
N GLY A 7 -7.12 -10.11 6.49
CA GLY A 7 -7.14 -10.57 7.88
C GLY A 7 -8.55 -10.71 8.45
N ARG A 8 -8.71 -10.27 9.69
CA ARG A 8 -9.98 -10.23 10.44
C ARG A 8 -10.92 -9.06 10.10
N SER A 9 -10.62 -8.24 9.08
CA SER A 9 -11.38 -7.01 8.80
C SER A 9 -12.81 -7.22 8.31
N GLY A 10 -13.15 -8.43 7.84
CA GLY A 10 -14.37 -8.70 7.09
C GLY A 10 -14.34 -8.19 5.63
N LEU A 11 -13.22 -7.61 5.19
CA LEU A 11 -12.98 -7.23 3.80
C LEU A 11 -12.25 -8.35 3.05
N ALA A 12 -12.46 -8.42 1.73
CA ALA A 12 -11.73 -9.31 0.85
C ALA A 12 -11.50 -8.63 -0.49
N CYS A 13 -10.36 -8.91 -1.12
CA CYS A 13 -10.00 -8.37 -2.42
C CYS A 13 -9.26 -9.42 -3.25
N ALA A 14 -9.25 -9.21 -4.56
CA ALA A 14 -8.28 -9.87 -5.42
C ALA A 14 -6.84 -9.56 -4.94
N PRO A 15 -5.85 -10.43 -5.21
CA PRO A 15 -4.49 -10.33 -4.66
C PRO A 15 -3.65 -9.22 -5.32
N LEU A 16 -4.20 -8.02 -5.46
CA LEU A 16 -3.51 -6.83 -5.93
C LEU A 16 -4.23 -5.58 -5.43
N VAL A 17 -3.48 -4.62 -4.88
CA VAL A 17 -3.99 -3.31 -4.48
C VAL A 17 -3.44 -2.25 -5.42
N LEU A 18 -4.31 -1.36 -5.91
CA LEU A 18 -3.87 -0.23 -6.72
C LEU A 18 -3.42 0.92 -5.81
N GLY A 19 -2.12 1.15 -5.76
CA GLY A 19 -1.55 2.31 -5.06
C GLY A 19 -1.74 3.58 -5.88
N CYS A 20 -2.43 4.56 -5.31
CA CYS A 20 -2.86 5.79 -5.97
C CYS A 20 -1.95 6.99 -5.65
N HIS A 21 -0.79 6.79 -5.01
CA HIS A 21 0.17 7.85 -4.67
C HIS A 21 0.73 8.61 -5.89
N VAL A 22 0.52 8.10 -7.10
CA VAL A 22 0.97 8.72 -8.35
C VAL A 22 -0.05 9.65 -8.98
N PHE A 23 -1.30 9.60 -8.51
CA PHE A 23 -2.41 10.37 -9.07
C PHE A 23 -2.26 11.84 -8.71
N GLY A 24 -2.32 12.69 -9.74
CA GLY A 24 -2.02 14.12 -9.65
C GLY A 24 -0.52 14.44 -9.72
N TRP A 25 0.35 13.43 -9.73
CA TRP A 25 1.81 13.62 -9.81
C TRP A 25 2.38 13.06 -11.12
N THR A 26 2.86 11.81 -11.13
CA THR A 26 3.40 11.16 -12.33
C THR A 26 2.32 10.54 -13.21
N ALA A 27 1.06 10.56 -12.76
CA ALA A 27 -0.13 10.30 -13.57
C ALA A 27 -1.08 11.49 -13.39
N ASP A 28 -1.38 12.20 -14.46
CA ASP A 28 -2.37 13.27 -14.42
C ASP A 28 -3.80 12.73 -14.17
N ALA A 29 -4.78 13.61 -14.03
CA ALA A 29 -6.16 13.21 -13.74
C ALA A 29 -6.75 12.28 -14.80
N ALA A 30 -6.48 12.52 -16.08
CA ALA A 30 -7.02 11.71 -17.18
C ALA A 30 -6.41 10.30 -17.17
N ALA A 31 -5.09 10.20 -17.03
CA ALA A 31 -4.39 8.93 -16.89
C ALA A 31 -4.85 8.17 -15.64
N SER A 32 -5.03 8.88 -14.52
CA SER A 32 -5.51 8.29 -13.27
C SER A 32 -6.91 7.68 -13.42
N CYS A 33 -7.85 8.39 -14.04
CA CYS A 33 -9.19 7.87 -14.33
C CYS A 33 -9.15 6.64 -15.26
N ALA A 34 -8.32 6.68 -16.31
CA ALA A 34 -8.17 5.54 -17.22
C ALA A 34 -7.60 4.29 -16.53
N ILE A 35 -6.65 4.48 -15.60
CA ILE A 35 -6.09 3.40 -14.77
C ILE A 35 -7.17 2.84 -13.83
N LEU A 36 -7.95 3.70 -13.16
CA LEU A 36 -9.05 3.29 -12.28
C LEU A 36 -10.09 2.47 -13.04
N ASP A 37 -10.52 2.93 -14.22
CA ASP A 37 -11.47 2.19 -15.06
C ASP A 37 -10.89 0.83 -15.47
N ALA A 38 -9.67 0.80 -15.99
CA ALA A 38 -9.03 -0.44 -16.43
C ALA A 38 -8.82 -1.47 -15.30
N PHE A 39 -8.57 -1.00 -14.06
CA PHE A 39 -8.42 -1.84 -12.87
C PHE A 39 -9.75 -2.45 -12.45
N VAL A 40 -10.79 -1.61 -12.35
CA VAL A 40 -12.13 -2.02 -11.90
C VAL A 40 -12.86 -2.87 -12.94
N ASP A 41 -12.66 -2.62 -14.23
CA ASP A 41 -13.26 -3.41 -15.31
C ASP A 41 -12.65 -4.82 -15.42
N ARG A 42 -11.46 -5.03 -14.85
CA ARG A 42 -10.85 -6.37 -14.71
C ARG A 42 -11.23 -7.08 -13.41
N GLY A 43 -12.12 -6.50 -12.61
CA GLY A 43 -12.66 -7.11 -11.39
C GLY A 43 -11.84 -6.88 -10.13
N PHE A 44 -10.81 -6.01 -10.17
CA PHE A 44 -10.11 -5.58 -8.96
C PHE A 44 -10.85 -4.40 -8.30
N SER A 45 -10.67 -4.22 -7.00
CA SER A 45 -11.50 -3.28 -6.24
C SER A 45 -10.77 -2.48 -5.16
N LEU A 46 -9.63 -2.93 -4.64
CA LEU A 46 -8.97 -2.25 -3.52
C LEU A 46 -8.04 -1.14 -4.01
N LEU A 47 -8.38 0.10 -3.65
CA LEU A 47 -7.65 1.32 -3.95
C LEU A 47 -6.97 1.83 -2.68
N ASP A 48 -5.65 2.06 -2.74
CA ASP A 48 -4.87 2.63 -1.62
C ASP A 48 -4.47 4.08 -1.91
N THR A 49 -4.84 5.00 -1.02
CA THR A 49 -4.51 6.42 -1.07
C THR A 49 -4.16 6.95 0.33
N ALA A 50 -3.93 8.25 0.50
CA ALA A 50 -3.72 8.89 1.80
C ALA A 50 -4.06 10.39 1.72
N ASP A 51 -4.36 10.98 2.87
CA ASP A 51 -4.49 12.43 3.01
C ASP A 51 -3.22 13.19 2.58
N THR A 52 -2.04 12.62 2.84
CA THR A 52 -0.75 13.21 2.44
C THR A 52 -0.41 13.07 0.96
N TYR A 53 -1.21 12.39 0.15
CA TYR A 53 -0.86 12.18 -1.26
C TYR A 53 -1.38 13.36 -2.11
N SER A 54 -0.53 14.27 -2.60
CA SER A 54 0.94 14.18 -2.79
C SER A 54 1.70 15.43 -2.30
N THR A 55 1.87 15.59 -0.99
CA THR A 55 2.51 16.77 -0.35
C THR A 55 3.96 17.02 -0.74
N TRP A 56 4.65 16.03 -1.32
CA TRP A 56 6.03 16.18 -1.83
C TRP A 56 6.12 16.87 -3.19
N VAL A 57 4.99 17.12 -3.87
CA VAL A 57 4.96 17.78 -5.16
C VAL A 57 4.83 19.30 -4.97
N PRO A 58 5.72 20.12 -5.56
CA PRO A 58 5.58 21.57 -5.50
C PRO A 58 4.20 22.06 -5.98
N GLY A 59 3.55 22.88 -5.18
CA GLY A 59 2.20 23.42 -5.46
C GLY A 59 1.05 22.55 -4.97
N HIS A 60 1.32 21.35 -4.46
CA HIS A 60 0.30 20.50 -3.84
C HIS A 60 0.12 20.82 -2.35
N SER A 61 -1.07 20.52 -1.84
CA SER A 61 -1.47 20.66 -0.43
C SER A 61 -1.68 19.32 0.28
N GLY A 62 -1.66 18.21 -0.45
CA GLY A 62 -2.11 16.90 0.03
C GLY A 62 -3.59 16.66 -0.27
N GLY A 63 -3.96 15.40 -0.46
CA GLY A 63 -5.31 14.95 -0.77
C GLY A 63 -5.65 15.04 -2.25
N GLU A 64 -4.70 15.34 -3.13
CA GLU A 64 -4.91 15.35 -4.59
C GLU A 64 -5.31 13.96 -5.09
N SER A 65 -4.68 12.90 -4.58
CA SER A 65 -5.03 11.52 -4.94
C SER A 65 -6.47 11.19 -4.52
N GLU A 66 -6.87 11.53 -3.29
CA GLU A 66 -8.25 11.36 -2.80
C GLU A 66 -9.26 12.16 -3.63
N THR A 67 -8.90 13.39 -4.02
CA THR A 67 -9.76 14.26 -4.83
C THR A 67 -10.00 13.68 -6.21
N ILE A 68 -8.95 13.17 -6.88
CA ILE A 68 -9.06 12.50 -8.18
C ILE A 68 -9.95 11.27 -8.09
N ILE A 69 -9.76 10.43 -7.06
CA ILE A 69 -10.62 9.26 -6.82
C ILE A 69 -12.07 9.70 -6.60
N GLY A 70 -12.31 10.74 -5.79
CA GLY A 70 -13.65 11.25 -5.52
C GLY A 70 -14.35 11.87 -6.74
N ASP A 71 -13.60 12.57 -7.59
CA ASP A 71 -14.09 13.06 -8.88
C ASP A 71 -14.50 11.89 -9.80
N TRP A 72 -13.65 10.88 -9.91
CA TRP A 72 -13.92 9.66 -10.69
C TRP A 72 -15.15 8.90 -10.15
N LEU A 73 -15.28 8.75 -8.83
CA LEU A 73 -16.44 8.13 -8.20
C LEU A 73 -17.74 8.86 -8.51
N LYS A 74 -17.73 10.20 -8.38
CA LYS A 74 -18.89 11.04 -8.70
C LYS A 74 -19.27 10.93 -10.17
N ALA A 75 -18.30 10.90 -11.07
CA ALA A 75 -18.53 10.82 -12.51
C ALA A 75 -19.06 9.44 -12.96
N THR A 76 -18.61 8.36 -12.33
CA THR A 76 -18.87 6.99 -12.81
C THR A 76 -19.93 6.24 -12.00
N GLY A 77 -20.24 6.68 -10.78
CA GLY A 77 -21.14 5.95 -9.87
C GLY A 77 -20.56 4.63 -9.34
N LYS A 78 -19.26 4.36 -9.54
CA LYS A 78 -18.62 3.07 -9.22
C LYS A 78 -18.29 2.88 -7.73
N ARG A 79 -18.85 3.66 -6.80
CA ARG A 79 -18.51 3.59 -5.37
C ARG A 79 -18.70 2.20 -4.77
N ASP A 80 -19.76 1.50 -5.14
CA ASP A 80 -20.04 0.16 -4.64
C ASP A 80 -19.20 -0.95 -5.32
N ARG A 81 -18.41 -0.60 -6.34
CA ARG A 81 -17.48 -1.53 -7.01
C ARG A 81 -16.07 -1.50 -6.45
N VAL A 82 -15.77 -0.58 -5.53
CA VAL A 82 -14.42 -0.39 -4.97
C VAL A 82 -14.41 -0.45 -3.46
N LEU A 83 -13.27 -0.86 -2.92
CA LEU A 83 -12.88 -0.72 -1.53
C LEU A 83 -11.85 0.41 -1.46
N ILE A 84 -12.06 1.38 -0.59
CA ILE A 84 -11.15 2.52 -0.41
C ILE A 84 -10.37 2.34 0.89
N ALA A 85 -9.05 2.18 0.76
CA ALA A 85 -8.10 2.29 1.84
C ALA A 85 -7.46 3.68 1.81
N THR A 86 -7.69 4.49 2.84
CA THR A 86 -6.98 5.78 3.02
C THR A 86 -6.30 5.84 4.38
N LYS A 87 -5.43 6.83 4.56
CA LYS A 87 -4.53 6.94 5.72
C LYS A 87 -4.51 8.35 6.26
N LEU A 88 -4.18 8.45 7.55
CA LEU A 88 -4.04 9.70 8.28
C LEU A 88 -2.76 9.77 9.11
N GLY A 89 -2.41 10.96 9.58
CA GLY A 89 -1.43 11.16 10.65
C GLY A 89 -0.02 11.43 10.16
N GLY A 90 0.21 11.35 8.84
CA GLY A 90 1.38 11.94 8.21
C GLY A 90 1.35 13.47 8.27
N ALA A 91 2.50 14.11 8.04
CA ALA A 91 2.59 15.57 8.05
C ALA A 91 1.82 16.19 6.88
N MET A 92 0.75 16.92 7.21
CA MET A 92 -0.06 17.67 6.27
C MET A 92 0.17 19.18 6.42
N PRO A 93 0.47 19.90 5.32
CA PRO A 93 0.59 21.36 5.34
C PRO A 93 -0.64 22.02 5.95
N ASN A 94 -0.44 22.94 6.90
CA ASN A 94 -1.49 23.71 7.59
C ASN A 94 -2.52 22.89 8.40
N VAL A 95 -2.38 21.56 8.49
CA VAL A 95 -3.28 20.66 9.25
C VAL A 95 -2.56 20.04 10.45
N GLY A 96 -1.26 19.71 10.30
CA GLY A 96 -0.45 19.06 11.33
C GLY A 96 -0.23 17.58 11.06
N LYS A 97 0.09 16.82 12.11
CA LYS A 97 0.37 15.36 12.08
C LYS A 97 -0.09 14.69 13.37
N GLY A 98 -0.02 13.37 13.43
CA GLY A 98 -0.24 12.58 14.65
C GLY A 98 -1.60 11.88 14.70
N LEU A 99 -1.88 11.23 15.82
CA LEU A 99 -3.02 10.34 16.02
C LEU A 99 -3.91 10.76 17.20
N SER A 100 -3.87 12.03 17.62
CA SER A 100 -4.83 12.53 18.61
C SER A 100 -6.27 12.39 18.11
N ARG A 101 -7.21 12.24 19.03
CA ARG A 101 -8.63 12.05 18.70
C ARG A 101 -9.14 13.15 17.79
N ALA A 102 -8.83 14.41 18.11
CA ALA A 102 -9.25 15.55 17.32
C ALA A 102 -8.69 15.51 15.89
N HIS A 103 -7.44 15.06 15.72
CA HIS A 103 -6.82 14.94 14.41
C HIS A 103 -7.44 13.80 13.60
N ILE A 104 -7.63 12.61 14.19
CA ILE A 104 -8.25 11.44 13.53
C ILE A 104 -9.64 11.79 12.99
N ILE A 105 -10.50 12.38 13.82
CA ILE A 105 -11.87 12.72 13.43
C ILE A 105 -11.86 13.74 12.28
N ARG A 106 -11.09 14.83 12.43
CA ARG A 106 -11.01 15.88 11.40
C ARG A 106 -10.48 15.33 10.07
N SER A 107 -9.38 14.57 10.10
CA SER A 107 -8.78 14.00 8.89
C SER A 107 -9.75 13.03 8.19
N ALA A 108 -10.57 12.28 8.95
CA ALA A 108 -11.57 11.39 8.35
C ALA A 108 -12.65 12.17 7.60
N GLU A 109 -13.19 13.26 8.18
CA GLU A 109 -14.16 14.12 7.50
C GLU A 109 -13.57 14.73 6.23
N ASP A 110 -12.32 15.20 6.30
CA ASP A 110 -11.64 15.81 5.18
C ASP A 110 -11.39 14.81 4.04
N SER A 111 -10.95 13.59 4.37
CA SER A 111 -10.80 12.50 3.41
C SER A 111 -12.13 12.12 2.78
N LEU A 112 -13.20 11.94 3.55
CA LEU A 112 -14.54 11.62 3.04
C LEU A 112 -15.06 12.71 2.09
N ARG A 113 -14.83 13.98 2.42
CA ARG A 113 -15.18 15.13 1.57
C ARG A 113 -14.42 15.11 0.24
N ARG A 114 -13.10 14.86 0.27
CA ARG A 114 -12.28 14.75 -0.96
C ARG A 114 -12.67 13.54 -1.81
N LEU A 115 -12.87 12.38 -1.17
CA LEU A 115 -13.31 11.14 -1.79
C LEU A 115 -14.77 11.15 -2.24
N ARG A 116 -15.56 12.15 -1.83
CA ARG A 116 -16.99 12.31 -2.15
C ARG A 116 -17.81 11.05 -1.86
N THR A 117 -17.57 10.47 -0.70
CA THR A 117 -18.28 9.30 -0.19
C THR A 117 -18.55 9.49 1.29
N ASP A 118 -19.49 8.73 1.81
CA ASP A 118 -19.89 8.65 3.21
C ASP A 118 -19.12 7.59 4.01
N ARG A 119 -18.34 6.73 3.34
CA ARG A 119 -17.64 5.61 3.99
C ARG A 119 -16.21 5.39 3.47
N ILE A 120 -15.30 5.08 4.38
CA ILE A 120 -13.96 4.54 4.15
C ILE A 120 -14.00 3.05 4.50
N ASP A 121 -13.52 2.19 3.59
CA ASP A 121 -13.54 0.74 3.82
C ASP A 121 -12.42 0.33 4.79
N LEU A 122 -11.22 0.87 4.60
CA LEU A 122 -10.08 0.67 5.50
C LEU A 122 -9.42 2.01 5.83
N TYR A 123 -9.45 2.41 7.10
CA TYR A 123 -8.79 3.65 7.53
C TYR A 123 -7.55 3.34 8.37
N GLN A 124 -6.40 3.86 7.96
CA GLN A 124 -5.11 3.43 8.50
C GLN A 124 -4.37 4.57 9.21
N ALA A 125 -3.77 4.27 10.36
CA ALA A 125 -2.71 5.11 10.92
C ALA A 125 -1.47 5.01 10.01
N HIS A 126 -1.10 6.10 9.33
CA HIS A 126 -0.02 6.11 8.33
C HIS A 126 1.36 5.89 8.98
N PHE A 127 1.52 6.39 10.22
CA PHE A 127 2.69 6.21 11.06
C PHE A 127 2.24 6.06 12.51
N ASP A 128 3.07 5.44 13.34
CA ASP A 128 2.91 5.45 14.78
C ASP A 128 3.10 6.87 15.35
N ASP A 129 2.39 7.16 16.44
CA ASP A 129 2.47 8.42 17.18
C ASP A 129 2.71 8.12 18.65
N THR A 130 3.94 8.36 19.10
CA THR A 130 4.34 8.11 20.49
C THR A 130 3.88 9.21 21.45
N ALA A 131 3.32 10.31 20.96
CA ALA A 131 2.80 11.40 21.78
C ALA A 131 1.34 11.18 22.20
N THR A 132 0.60 10.33 21.48
CA THR A 132 -0.80 10.00 21.76
C THR A 132 -0.90 8.57 22.31
N SER A 133 -1.73 8.33 23.33
CA SER A 133 -1.94 6.96 23.82
C SER A 133 -2.69 6.11 22.79
N PHE A 134 -2.51 4.79 22.87
CA PHE A 134 -3.25 3.89 22.00
C PHE A 134 -4.74 3.88 22.32
N GLU A 135 -5.12 4.06 23.59
CA GLU A 135 -6.52 4.16 24.01
C GLU A 135 -7.21 5.35 23.32
N GLU A 136 -6.63 6.55 23.36
CA GLU A 136 -7.20 7.73 22.70
C GLU A 136 -7.32 7.52 21.18
N THR A 137 -6.25 6.99 20.57
CA THR A 137 -6.20 6.69 19.13
C THR A 137 -7.31 5.71 18.74
N LEU A 138 -7.43 4.60 19.46
CA LEU A 138 -8.37 3.52 19.15
C LEU A 138 -9.82 3.89 19.50
N GLU A 139 -10.06 4.72 20.51
CA GLU A 139 -11.37 5.31 20.80
C GLU A 139 -11.85 6.26 19.69
N ALA A 140 -10.92 7.01 19.08
CA ALA A 140 -11.24 7.86 17.93
C ALA A 140 -11.65 7.01 16.72
N PHE A 141 -10.89 5.95 16.43
CA PHE A 141 -11.27 4.97 15.41
C PHE A 141 -12.61 4.28 15.73
N ALA A 142 -12.85 3.89 16.98
CA ALA A 142 -14.12 3.30 17.41
C ALA A 142 -15.30 4.24 17.14
N THR A 143 -15.13 5.55 17.38
CA THR A 143 -16.15 6.57 17.09
C THR A 143 -16.48 6.63 15.60
N LEU A 144 -15.48 6.55 14.73
CA LEU A 144 -15.67 6.53 13.27
C LEU A 144 -16.35 5.24 12.79
N ILE A 145 -16.04 4.10 13.42
CA ILE A 145 -16.71 2.83 13.12
C ILE A 145 -18.18 2.88 13.55
N GLN A 146 -18.46 3.31 14.79
CA GLN A 146 -19.83 3.40 15.33
C GLN A 146 -20.72 4.35 14.52
N SER A 147 -20.14 5.42 13.96
CA SER A 147 -20.86 6.34 13.06
C SER A 147 -21.03 5.84 11.63
N GLY A 148 -20.50 4.65 11.29
CA GLY A 148 -20.59 4.06 9.95
C GLY A 148 -19.64 4.66 8.91
N LYS A 149 -18.79 5.61 9.31
CA LYS A 149 -17.84 6.30 8.42
C LYS A 149 -16.63 5.44 8.07
N VAL A 150 -16.26 4.50 8.92
CA VAL A 150 -15.13 3.59 8.73
C VAL A 150 -15.60 2.15 8.95
N ARG A 151 -15.24 1.22 8.06
CA ARG A 151 -15.62 -0.21 8.22
C ARG A 151 -14.56 -1.02 8.97
N ALA A 152 -13.29 -0.81 8.65
CA ALA A 152 -12.16 -1.48 9.28
C ALA A 152 -10.98 -0.52 9.47
N ILE A 153 -10.08 -0.87 10.38
CA ILE A 153 -8.88 -0.08 10.68
C ILE A 153 -7.61 -0.88 10.47
N GLY A 154 -6.53 -0.16 10.14
CA GLY A 154 -5.20 -0.73 9.96
C GLY A 154 -4.09 0.20 10.44
N ALA A 155 -2.87 -0.31 10.37
CA ALA A 155 -1.66 0.42 10.72
C ALA A 155 -0.67 0.36 9.55
N SER A 156 0.17 1.37 9.42
CA SER A 156 1.25 1.45 8.44
C SER A 156 2.52 1.89 9.13
N ASN A 157 3.67 1.31 8.74
CA ASN A 157 4.97 1.65 9.31
C ASN A 157 5.11 1.42 10.84
N TYR A 158 4.35 0.48 11.40
CA TYR A 158 4.50 0.07 12.80
C TYR A 158 5.60 -0.99 12.94
N SER A 159 6.37 -0.92 14.03
CA SER A 159 7.26 -1.99 14.45
C SER A 159 6.49 -3.10 15.19
N ALA A 160 7.11 -4.28 15.35
CA ALA A 160 6.48 -5.39 16.08
C ALA A 160 6.09 -5.03 17.52
N PRO A 161 6.96 -4.38 18.33
CA PRO A 161 6.60 -3.99 19.69
C PRO A 161 5.42 -3.02 19.73
N ARG A 162 5.44 -1.99 18.86
CA ARG A 162 4.39 -0.97 18.83
C ARG A 162 3.04 -1.52 18.35
N LEU A 163 3.05 -2.41 17.36
CA LEU A 163 1.82 -3.10 16.95
C LEU A 163 1.30 -4.02 18.07
N ALA A 164 2.18 -4.73 18.78
CA ALA A 164 1.79 -5.59 19.90
C ALA A 164 1.16 -4.79 21.05
N GLU A 165 1.75 -3.64 21.41
CA GLU A 165 1.20 -2.72 22.41
C GLU A 165 -0.18 -2.19 22.00
N ALA A 166 -0.35 -1.76 20.74
CA ALA A 166 -1.64 -1.30 20.24
C ALA A 166 -2.72 -2.40 20.33
N LEU A 167 -2.37 -3.64 19.95
CA LEU A 167 -3.29 -4.79 20.04
C LEU A 167 -3.60 -5.16 21.49
N ALA A 168 -2.65 -5.01 22.41
CA ALA A 168 -2.85 -5.25 23.84
C ALA A 168 -3.80 -4.21 24.45
N ALA A 169 -3.56 -2.91 24.17
CA ALA A 169 -4.44 -1.83 24.60
C ALA A 169 -5.87 -2.01 24.06
N ALA A 170 -6.00 -2.35 22.77
CA ALA A 170 -7.30 -2.64 22.16
C ALA A 170 -8.06 -3.75 22.92
N ARG A 171 -7.39 -4.86 23.24
CA ARG A 171 -8.02 -5.98 23.97
C ARG A 171 -8.38 -5.61 25.40
N ALA A 172 -7.48 -4.92 26.10
CA ALA A 172 -7.68 -4.54 27.50
C ALA A 172 -8.89 -3.61 27.69
N HIS A 173 -9.15 -2.75 26.70
CA HIS A 173 -10.22 -1.75 26.76
C HIS A 173 -11.45 -2.09 25.91
N GLY A 174 -11.49 -3.26 25.26
CA GLY A 174 -12.59 -3.64 24.38
C GLY A 174 -12.73 -2.74 23.14
N LEU A 175 -11.62 -2.18 22.67
CA LEU A 175 -11.56 -1.29 21.52
C LEU A 175 -11.28 -2.06 20.21
N PRO A 176 -11.54 -1.47 19.03
CA PRO A 176 -11.27 -2.11 17.75
C PRO A 176 -9.80 -2.50 17.58
N LEU A 177 -9.56 -3.65 16.94
CA LEU A 177 -8.22 -4.12 16.62
C LEU A 177 -7.80 -3.65 15.23
N PHE A 178 -6.52 -3.33 15.06
CA PHE A 178 -5.94 -3.22 13.73
C PHE A 178 -6.03 -4.58 13.02
N SER A 179 -6.67 -4.56 11.85
CA SER A 179 -6.99 -5.75 11.06
C SER A 179 -6.10 -5.91 9.83
N CYS A 180 -5.32 -4.87 9.52
CA CYS A 180 -4.44 -4.78 8.38
C CYS A 180 -3.14 -4.06 8.75
N LEU A 181 -2.02 -4.52 8.22
CA LEU A 181 -0.73 -3.84 8.25
C LEU A 181 -0.28 -3.49 6.82
N GLN A 182 0.19 -2.27 6.64
CA GLN A 182 0.83 -1.80 5.41
C GLN A 182 2.33 -1.54 5.65
N PRO A 183 3.21 -2.54 5.48
CA PRO A 183 4.66 -2.38 5.66
C PRO A 183 5.38 -2.09 4.34
N HIS A 184 6.59 -1.54 4.42
CA HIS A 184 7.54 -1.55 3.30
C HIS A 184 8.10 -2.96 3.16
N TYR A 185 7.76 -3.66 2.09
CA TYR A 185 8.26 -5.01 1.86
C TYR A 185 8.38 -5.35 0.38
N ASN A 186 9.57 -5.80 -0.03
CA ASN A 186 9.91 -6.29 -1.37
C ASN A 186 11.29 -6.96 -1.33
N LEU A 187 11.82 -7.34 -2.50
CA LEU A 187 13.13 -7.98 -2.64
C LEU A 187 14.33 -7.11 -2.20
N VAL A 188 14.22 -5.77 -2.20
CA VAL A 188 15.29 -4.89 -1.70
C VAL A 188 15.18 -4.70 -0.19
N THR A 189 13.94 -4.59 0.30
CA THR A 189 13.64 -4.20 1.68
C THR A 189 12.81 -5.29 2.37
N ARG A 190 13.48 -6.11 3.20
CA ARG A 190 12.87 -7.24 3.91
C ARG A 190 12.81 -7.06 5.43
N ALA A 191 13.85 -6.46 6.01
CA ALA A 191 14.05 -6.39 7.46
C ALA A 191 12.94 -5.68 8.25
N TYR A 192 12.22 -4.72 7.64
CA TYR A 192 11.15 -4.01 8.35
C TYR A 192 9.91 -4.87 8.64
N TYR A 193 9.68 -5.93 7.87
CA TYR A 193 8.50 -6.77 8.00
C TYR A 193 8.80 -8.18 8.47
N GLU A 194 9.89 -8.78 7.99
CA GLU A 194 10.23 -10.15 8.35
C GLU A 194 10.60 -10.30 9.85
N GLY A 195 10.55 -11.52 10.36
CA GLY A 195 10.77 -11.81 11.78
C GLY A 195 9.52 -11.61 12.64
N ASP A 196 9.64 -10.87 13.74
CA ASP A 196 8.60 -10.77 14.76
C ASP A 196 7.34 -10.04 14.26
N LEU A 197 7.48 -9.05 13.38
CA LEU A 197 6.31 -8.32 12.85
C LEU A 197 5.45 -9.22 11.96
N ARG A 198 6.07 -10.00 11.07
CA ARG A 198 5.39 -11.04 10.28
C ARG A 198 4.73 -12.09 11.18
N ARG A 199 5.44 -12.58 12.20
CA ARG A 199 4.89 -13.58 13.15
C ARG A 199 3.64 -13.03 13.84
N LEU A 200 3.72 -11.79 14.35
CA LEU A 200 2.60 -11.10 15.00
C LEU A 200 1.40 -10.94 14.05
N CYS A 201 1.63 -10.63 12.78
CA CYS A 201 0.55 -10.52 11.80
C CYS A 201 -0.13 -11.87 11.53
N LEU A 202 0.65 -12.95 11.40
CA LEU A 202 0.14 -14.30 11.18
C LEU A 202 -0.67 -14.80 12.39
N GLU A 203 -0.13 -14.69 13.60
CA GLU A 203 -0.80 -15.09 14.83
C GLU A 203 -2.03 -14.21 15.12
N GLY A 204 -1.95 -12.94 14.74
CA GLY A 204 -3.00 -11.95 14.91
C GLY A 204 -4.05 -11.94 13.80
N ASP A 205 -4.03 -12.82 12.79
CA ASP A 205 -4.92 -12.76 11.62
C ASP A 205 -5.05 -11.32 11.07
N ILE A 206 -3.90 -10.67 10.88
CA ILE A 206 -3.76 -9.31 10.36
C ILE A 206 -3.38 -9.42 8.89
N GLY A 207 -4.22 -8.87 8.00
CA GLY A 207 -3.92 -8.85 6.57
C GLY A 207 -2.71 -7.97 6.28
N VAL A 208 -1.91 -8.31 5.28
CA VAL A 208 -0.72 -7.53 4.92
C VAL A 208 -0.78 -7.06 3.49
N ILE A 209 -0.75 -5.74 3.30
CA ILE A 209 -0.76 -5.08 1.99
C ILE A 209 0.55 -4.29 1.80
N PRO A 210 1.66 -4.94 1.41
CA PRO A 210 2.94 -4.28 1.41
C PRO A 210 3.02 -3.20 0.32
N PHE A 211 3.59 -2.04 0.68
CA PHE A 211 3.84 -0.95 -0.27
C PHE A 211 5.24 -1.03 -0.87
N ARG A 212 5.47 -0.25 -1.94
CA ARG A 212 6.70 -0.27 -2.75
C ARG A 212 7.02 -1.66 -3.32
N ALA A 213 6.01 -2.38 -3.82
CA ALA A 213 6.20 -3.71 -4.40
C ALA A 213 7.29 -3.79 -5.49
N LEU A 214 7.51 -2.69 -6.23
CA LEU A 214 8.53 -2.57 -7.28
C LEU A 214 9.68 -1.61 -6.95
N GLU A 215 9.78 -1.19 -5.68
CA GLU A 215 10.83 -0.32 -5.15
C GLU A 215 11.12 0.92 -6.03
N ALA A 216 10.16 1.84 -6.10
CA ALA A 216 10.24 3.04 -6.94
C ALA A 216 10.45 2.78 -8.45
N GLY A 217 10.24 1.53 -8.89
CA GLY A 217 10.45 1.07 -10.26
C GLY A 217 11.81 0.39 -10.48
N PHE A 218 12.67 0.32 -9.47
CA PHE A 218 13.94 -0.41 -9.52
C PHE A 218 13.76 -1.87 -9.94
N LEU A 219 12.84 -2.59 -9.28
CA LEU A 219 12.59 -4.01 -9.52
C LEU A 219 11.95 -4.33 -10.89
N THR A 220 11.71 -3.31 -11.73
CA THR A 220 11.36 -3.50 -13.15
C THR A 220 12.60 -3.77 -14.02
N GLY A 221 13.80 -3.51 -13.51
CA GLY A 221 15.06 -3.65 -14.24
C GLY A 221 15.41 -2.45 -15.13
N LYS A 222 14.64 -1.34 -15.06
CA LYS A 222 14.87 -0.13 -15.86
C LYS A 222 15.98 0.79 -15.34
N TYR A 223 16.47 0.56 -14.12
CA TYR A 223 17.60 1.27 -13.52
C TYR A 223 18.70 0.26 -13.23
N ARG A 224 19.83 0.35 -13.92
CA ARG A 224 20.98 -0.56 -13.79
C ARG A 224 22.30 0.17 -13.54
N SER A 225 22.27 1.49 -13.59
CA SER A 225 23.41 2.38 -13.36
C SER A 225 22.94 3.70 -12.74
N MET A 226 23.87 4.48 -12.20
CA MET A 226 23.58 5.82 -11.71
C MET A 226 23.05 6.74 -12.82
N GLU A 227 23.49 6.55 -14.06
CA GLU A 227 23.06 7.32 -15.21
C GLU A 227 21.55 7.16 -15.47
N ASP A 228 21.01 5.94 -15.32
CA ASP A 228 19.58 5.67 -15.51
C ASP A 228 18.69 6.45 -14.51
N THR A 229 19.26 6.91 -13.40
CA THR A 229 18.52 7.65 -12.37
C THR A 229 18.39 9.15 -12.70
N VAL A 230 19.25 9.68 -13.57
CA VAL A 230 19.31 11.11 -13.87
C VAL A 230 18.04 11.56 -14.60
N GLY A 231 17.39 12.60 -14.09
CA GLY A 231 16.15 13.15 -14.67
C GLY A 231 14.88 12.32 -14.42
N ALA A 232 15.01 11.12 -13.83
CA ALA A 232 13.84 10.32 -13.47
C ALA A 232 13.12 10.90 -12.25
N ALA A 233 11.79 10.91 -12.27
CA ALA A 233 10.96 11.43 -11.16
C ALA A 233 11.25 10.76 -9.80
N ARG A 234 11.77 9.52 -9.82
CA ARG A 234 12.17 8.74 -8.63
C ARG A 234 13.67 8.47 -8.57
N GLY A 235 14.46 9.18 -9.37
CA GLY A 235 15.90 8.96 -9.55
C GLY A 235 16.68 8.97 -8.23
N ALA A 236 16.51 10.01 -7.42
CA ALA A 236 17.20 10.13 -6.12
C ALA A 236 16.91 8.96 -5.17
N VAL A 237 15.67 8.45 -5.17
CA VAL A 237 15.29 7.30 -4.35
C VAL A 237 16.01 6.03 -4.81
N VAL A 238 16.07 5.81 -6.13
CA VAL A 238 16.73 4.63 -6.70
C VAL A 238 18.24 4.72 -6.58
N ALA A 239 18.82 5.90 -6.75
CA ALA A 239 20.25 6.16 -6.56
C ALA A 239 20.71 5.78 -5.14
N GLY A 240 19.87 6.04 -4.11
CA GLY A 240 20.18 5.71 -2.72
C GLY A 240 20.19 4.21 -2.38
N ILE A 241 19.69 3.35 -3.27
CA ILE A 241 19.67 1.89 -3.09
C ILE A 241 20.51 1.14 -4.12
N LEU A 242 21.14 1.85 -5.06
CA LEU A 242 21.90 1.23 -6.14
C LEU A 242 23.28 0.82 -5.64
N ASP A 243 23.41 -0.46 -5.33
CA ASP A 243 24.65 -1.12 -4.93
C ASP A 243 24.79 -2.52 -5.57
N GLU A 244 25.89 -3.22 -5.28
CA GLU A 244 26.14 -4.55 -5.83
C GLU A 244 25.03 -5.56 -5.47
N ARG A 245 24.52 -5.52 -4.23
CA ARG A 245 23.42 -6.37 -3.75
C ARG A 245 22.13 -6.14 -4.54
N SER A 246 21.75 -4.89 -4.75
CA SER A 246 20.59 -4.52 -5.54
C SER A 246 20.72 -4.98 -7.00
N LEU A 247 21.92 -4.91 -7.57
CA LEU A 247 22.20 -5.38 -8.93
C LEU A 247 22.21 -6.91 -9.03
N ASP A 248 22.62 -7.62 -7.98
CA ASP A 248 22.47 -9.07 -7.88
C ASP A 248 21.00 -9.49 -7.86
N ILE A 249 20.15 -8.76 -7.13
CA ILE A 249 18.69 -8.97 -7.14
C ILE A 249 18.15 -8.81 -8.57
N LEU A 250 18.55 -7.77 -9.31
CA LEU A 250 18.12 -7.61 -10.71
C LEU A 250 18.60 -8.75 -11.62
N ARG A 251 19.85 -9.21 -11.44
CA ARG A 251 20.39 -10.35 -12.20
C ARG A 251 19.58 -11.63 -11.96
N GLU A 252 19.16 -11.88 -10.73
CA GLU A 252 18.32 -13.04 -10.42
C GLU A 252 16.89 -12.88 -10.93
N LEU A 253 16.33 -11.66 -10.88
CA LEU A 253 15.05 -11.35 -11.51
C LEU A 253 15.09 -11.56 -13.03
N ASP A 254 16.16 -11.17 -13.71
CA ASP A 254 16.32 -11.39 -15.16
C ASP A 254 16.32 -12.89 -15.50
N ARG A 255 17.02 -13.71 -14.71
CA ARG A 255 17.04 -15.17 -14.89
C ARG A 255 15.66 -15.78 -14.69
N ALA A 256 14.96 -15.37 -13.63
CA ALA A 256 13.60 -15.84 -13.36
C ALA A 256 12.62 -15.38 -14.45
N ALA A 257 12.70 -14.12 -14.88
CA ALA A 257 11.89 -13.55 -15.96
C ALA A 257 12.05 -14.35 -17.26
N ALA A 258 13.29 -14.69 -17.63
CA ALA A 258 13.58 -15.55 -18.78
C ALA A 258 13.00 -16.97 -18.62
N GLN A 259 13.17 -17.58 -17.43
CA GLN A 259 12.66 -18.92 -17.13
C GLN A 259 11.13 -19.01 -17.27
N PHE A 260 10.40 -18.00 -16.79
CA PHE A 260 8.95 -18.00 -16.75
C PHE A 260 8.27 -17.27 -17.92
N ARG A 261 9.05 -16.70 -18.86
CA ARG A 261 8.56 -15.83 -19.95
C ARG A 261 7.71 -14.67 -19.40
N ALA A 262 8.22 -14.05 -18.35
CA ALA A 262 7.59 -12.95 -17.62
C ALA A 262 8.51 -11.72 -17.63
N THR A 263 8.04 -10.59 -17.09
CA THR A 263 8.89 -9.41 -16.83
C THR A 263 9.47 -9.46 -15.42
N PRO A 264 10.61 -8.77 -15.15
CA PRO A 264 11.14 -8.65 -13.78
C PRO A 264 10.09 -8.12 -12.78
N ALA A 265 9.25 -7.18 -13.22
CA ALA A 265 8.16 -6.64 -12.40
C ALA A 265 7.13 -7.72 -12.03
N GLN A 266 6.74 -8.56 -12.99
CA GLN A 266 5.82 -9.66 -12.74
C GLN A 266 6.40 -10.69 -11.77
N VAL A 267 7.68 -11.03 -11.91
CA VAL A 267 8.37 -11.95 -10.99
C VAL A 267 8.45 -11.37 -9.58
N ALA A 268 8.82 -10.09 -9.43
CA ALA A 268 8.90 -9.44 -8.12
C ALA A 268 7.54 -9.39 -7.40
N ILE A 269 6.46 -9.12 -8.13
CA ILE A 269 5.09 -9.14 -7.58
C ILE A 269 4.66 -10.57 -7.22
N ALA A 270 4.96 -11.55 -8.08
CA ALA A 270 4.65 -12.97 -7.81
C ALA A 270 5.43 -13.50 -6.60
N TRP A 271 6.68 -13.06 -6.41
CA TRP A 271 7.45 -13.37 -5.21
C TRP A 271 6.75 -12.82 -3.95
N LEU A 272 6.31 -11.56 -3.95
CA LEU A 272 5.54 -10.99 -2.83
C LEU A 272 4.27 -11.78 -2.53
N LEU A 273 3.56 -12.21 -3.57
CA LEU A 273 2.32 -12.98 -3.46
C LEU A 273 2.50 -14.38 -2.89
N ALA A 274 3.71 -14.94 -2.98
CA ALA A 274 4.10 -16.20 -2.41
C ALA A 274 4.55 -16.08 -0.94
N GLN A 275 4.80 -14.87 -0.43
CA GLN A 275 5.29 -14.68 0.92
C GLN A 275 4.21 -14.97 1.98
N PRO A 276 4.57 -15.63 3.10
CA PRO A 276 3.61 -15.92 4.17
C PRO A 276 2.96 -14.65 4.74
N GLY A 277 1.64 -14.65 4.79
CA GLY A 277 0.85 -13.56 5.38
C GLY A 277 0.55 -12.39 4.43
N VAL A 278 1.16 -12.32 3.25
CA VAL A 278 0.86 -11.26 2.27
C VAL A 278 -0.51 -11.49 1.65
N THR A 279 -1.44 -10.56 1.91
CA THR A 279 -2.77 -10.54 1.32
C THR A 279 -2.70 -10.08 -0.12
N ALA A 280 -2.19 -8.87 -0.37
CA ALA A 280 -2.16 -8.26 -1.70
C ALA A 280 -1.11 -7.14 -1.75
N PRO A 281 -0.06 -7.21 -2.58
CA PRO A 281 0.90 -6.12 -2.71
C PRO A 281 0.26 -4.88 -3.34
N ILE A 282 0.68 -3.71 -2.86
CA ILE A 282 0.30 -2.42 -3.42
C ILE A 282 1.25 -2.10 -4.57
N VAL A 283 0.68 -2.01 -5.77
CA VAL A 283 1.39 -1.67 -7.00
C VAL A 283 0.84 -0.38 -7.57
N SER A 284 1.73 0.50 -7.99
CA SER A 284 1.38 1.76 -8.65
C SER A 284 1.91 1.76 -10.07
N VAL A 285 1.10 2.30 -10.97
CA VAL A 285 1.37 2.40 -12.41
C VAL A 285 1.03 3.80 -12.88
N THR A 286 1.72 4.28 -13.91
CA THR A 286 1.45 5.60 -14.52
C THR A 286 0.75 5.50 -15.86
N SER A 287 0.40 4.29 -16.32
CA SER A 287 -0.36 4.07 -17.54
C SER A 287 -1.16 2.75 -17.50
N VAL A 288 -2.20 2.66 -18.34
CA VAL A 288 -2.98 1.43 -18.53
C VAL A 288 -2.11 0.29 -19.12
N ALA A 289 -1.08 0.62 -19.90
CA ALA A 289 -0.15 -0.37 -20.44
C ALA A 289 0.65 -1.05 -19.31
N GLN A 290 1.21 -0.27 -18.39
CA GLN A 290 1.87 -0.80 -17.20
C GLN A 290 0.90 -1.62 -16.34
N LEU A 291 -0.33 -1.12 -16.16
CA LEU A 291 -1.38 -1.86 -15.45
C LEU A 291 -1.64 -3.23 -16.08
N THR A 292 -1.74 -3.26 -17.40
CA THR A 292 -2.01 -4.49 -18.16
C THR A 292 -0.86 -5.47 -18.04
N GLU A 293 0.39 -4.99 -18.07
CA GLU A 293 1.58 -5.82 -17.85
C GLU A 293 1.57 -6.46 -16.45
N ILE A 294 1.35 -5.69 -15.39
CA ILE A 294 1.46 -6.22 -14.02
C ILE A 294 0.42 -7.31 -13.69
N PHE A 295 -0.72 -7.36 -14.39
CA PHE A 295 -1.69 -8.45 -14.20
C PHE A 295 -1.13 -9.83 -14.54
N GLY A 296 -0.11 -9.92 -15.41
CA GLY A 296 0.57 -11.19 -15.70
C GLY A 296 1.26 -11.80 -14.47
N ALA A 297 1.57 -11.00 -13.45
CA ALA A 297 2.10 -11.50 -12.18
C ALA A 297 1.13 -12.43 -11.45
N LEU A 298 -0.18 -12.22 -11.63
CA LEU A 298 -1.23 -12.95 -10.91
C LEU A 298 -1.46 -14.36 -11.44
N THR A 299 -0.96 -14.64 -12.64
CA THR A 299 -0.99 -15.97 -13.26
C THR A 299 0.34 -16.71 -13.13
N LEU A 300 1.33 -16.08 -12.48
CA LEU A 300 2.68 -16.61 -12.37
C LEU A 300 2.84 -17.44 -11.09
N THR A 301 3.22 -18.70 -11.23
CA THR A 301 3.59 -19.58 -10.11
C THR A 301 5.09 -19.85 -10.17
N LEU A 302 5.84 -19.22 -9.28
CA LEU A 302 7.28 -19.41 -9.16
C LEU A 302 7.56 -20.77 -8.50
N ASP A 303 8.51 -21.53 -9.05
CA ASP A 303 8.94 -22.79 -8.43
C ASP A 303 9.75 -22.53 -7.14
N ALA A 304 9.82 -23.56 -6.28
CA ALA A 304 10.50 -23.48 -4.99
C ALA A 304 11.99 -23.10 -5.14
N ARG A 305 12.65 -23.53 -6.22
CA ARG A 305 14.06 -23.22 -6.48
C ARG A 305 14.25 -21.73 -6.77
N THR A 306 13.36 -21.14 -7.56
CA THR A 306 13.38 -19.72 -7.92
C THR A 306 13.07 -18.86 -6.71
N LEU A 307 12.04 -19.22 -5.94
CA LEU A 307 11.74 -18.55 -4.67
C LEU A 307 12.95 -18.55 -3.74
N MET A 308 13.60 -19.71 -3.56
CA MET A 308 14.80 -19.83 -2.72
C MET A 308 15.96 -18.97 -3.23
N ARG A 309 16.23 -18.93 -4.55
CA ARG A 309 17.30 -18.07 -5.10
C ARG A 309 17.01 -16.59 -4.88
N LEU A 310 15.76 -16.17 -5.12
CA LEU A 310 15.31 -14.81 -4.86
C LEU A 310 15.42 -14.47 -3.37
N ASP A 311 15.06 -15.39 -2.47
CA ASP A 311 15.20 -15.20 -1.03
C ASP A 311 16.67 -15.11 -0.61
N MET A 312 17.56 -15.93 -1.18
CA MET A 312 18.99 -15.91 -0.84
C MET A 312 19.67 -14.60 -1.27
N VAL A 313 19.37 -14.10 -2.47
CA VAL A 313 20.01 -12.88 -2.98
C VAL A 313 19.46 -11.61 -2.32
N SER A 314 18.22 -11.68 -1.81
CA SER A 314 17.52 -10.55 -1.19
C SER A 314 17.59 -10.51 0.34
N ALA A 315 18.08 -11.56 0.99
CA ALA A 315 18.19 -11.63 2.45
C ALA A 315 19.13 -10.56 3.04
#